data_AF-A0A0B7HPR6-F1
#
_entry.id   AF-A0A0B7HPR6-F1
#
_cell.length_a   1.000
_cell.length_b   1.000
_cell.length_c   1.000
_cell.angle_alpha   90.00
_cell.angle_beta   90.00
_cell.angle_gamma   90.00
#
_symmetry.space_group_name_H-M   'P 1'
#
loop_
_entity.id
_entity.type
_entity.pdbx_description
1 polymer ?
#
loop_
_entity_poly.entity_id
_entity_poly.type
_entity_poly.pdbx_seq_one_letter_code
_entity_poly.pdbx_strand_id
1 'polypeptide(L)' 'MYDLVKDFNSFYQNVSILGEENVAKREFRVSLCKKISEIIASAFAMLGIQVPERM' A
#
# COMPACT_ATOMS: atom_id res chain seq x y z
N MET A 1 -4.97 4.85 -11.66
CA MET A 1 -4.52 5.32 -10.33
C MET A 1 -5.61 5.17 -9.28
N TYR A 2 -6.85 5.60 -9.57
CA TYR A 2 -8.02 5.32 -8.72
C TYR A 2 -8.21 3.82 -8.40
N ASP A 3 -8.16 2.95 -9.40
CA ASP A 3 -8.33 1.50 -9.19
C ASP A 3 -7.22 0.90 -8.32
N LEU A 4 -5.96 1.32 -8.53
CA LEU A 4 -4.82 0.86 -7.71
C LEU A 4 -4.99 1.22 -6.23
N VAL A 5 -5.40 2.46 -5.95
CA VAL A 5 -5.64 2.94 -4.58
C VAL A 5 -6.84 2.20 -3.96
N LYS A 6 -7.90 1.98 -4.74
CA LYS A 6 -9.09 1.25 -4.31
C LYS A 6 -8.79 -0.22 -3.98
N ASP A 7 -8.04 -0.90 -4.84
CA ASP A 7 -7.62 -2.29 -4.64
C ASP A 7 -6.67 -2.41 -3.45
N PHE A 8 -5.74 -1.46 -3.29
CA PHE A 8 -4.85 -1.41 -2.13
C PHE A 8 -5.63 -1.23 -0.82
N ASN A 9 -6.61 -0.33 -0.80
CA ASN A 9 -7.44 -0.09 0.37
C ASN A 9 -8.28 -1.34 0.72
N SER A 10 -8.87 -1.98 -0.30
CA SER A 10 -9.58 -3.25 -0.14
C SER A 10 -8.66 -4.36 0.38
N PHE A 11 -7.43 -4.46 -0.12
CA PHE A 11 -6.43 -5.41 0.36
C PHE A 11 -6.07 -5.13 1.83
N TYR A 12 -5.80 -3.88 2.19
CA TYR A 12 -5.43 -3.49 3.55
C TYR A 12 -6.55 -3.78 4.57
N GLN A 13 -7.82 -3.61 4.17
CA GLN A 13 -8.98 -3.91 5.01
C GLN A 13 -9.29 -5.41 5.11
N ASN A 14 -9.17 -6.16 4.01
CA ASN A 14 -9.51 -7.58 3.98
C ASN A 14 -8.40 -8.50 4.50
N VAL A 15 -7.15 -8.04 4.49
CA VAL A 15 -5.99 -8.85 4.83
C VAL A 15 -5.41 -8.41 6.17
N SER A 16 -5.40 -9.31 7.17
CA SER A 16 -4.79 -9.03 8.47
C SER A 16 -3.26 -9.02 8.34
N ILE A 17 -2.65 -7.84 8.19
CA ILE A 17 -1.20 -7.72 8.02
C ILE A 17 -0.47 -7.97 9.33
N LEU A 18 -0.95 -7.37 10.44
CA LEU A 18 -0.30 -7.44 11.74
C LEU A 18 -0.65 -8.70 12.55
N GLY A 19 -1.83 -9.29 12.30
CA GLY A 19 -2.32 -10.47 13.00
C GLY A 19 -1.94 -11.82 12.38
N GLU A 20 -1.12 -11.83 11.33
CA GLU A 20 -0.70 -13.07 10.68
C GLU A 20 0.39 -13.77 11.51
N GLU A 21 0.14 -15.01 11.95
CA GLU A 21 1.10 -15.81 12.74
C GLU A 21 2.35 -16.19 11.95
N ASN A 22 2.24 -16.26 10.62
CA ASN A 22 3.37 -16.58 9.75
C ASN A 22 4.20 -15.33 9.43
N VAL A 23 5.38 -15.24 10.04
CA VAL A 23 6.32 -14.12 9.91
C VAL A 23 6.70 -13.84 8.45
N ALA A 24 6.92 -14.87 7.63
CA ALA A 24 7.27 -14.70 6.22
C ALA A 24 6.13 -14.07 5.41
N LYS A 25 4.88 -14.45 5.69
CA LYS A 25 3.70 -13.83 5.06
C LYS A 25 3.51 -12.39 5.54
N ARG A 26 3.73 -12.13 6.83
CA ARG A 26 3.67 -10.77 7.40
C ARG A 26 4.68 -9.85 6.73
N GLU A 27 5.95 -10.26 6.65
CA GLU A 27 7.01 -9.48 6.01
C GLU A 27 6.73 -9.24 4.53
N PHE A 28 6.24 -10.27 3.82
CA PHE A 28 5.82 -10.12 2.43
C PHE A 28 4.73 -9.06 2.29
N ARG A 29 3.68 -9.11 3.12
CA ARG A 29 2.58 -8.13 3.09
C ARG A 29 3.04 -6.72 3.42
N VAL A 30 3.91 -6.55 4.42
CA VAL A 30 4.50 -5.24 4.77
C VAL A 30 5.33 -4.69 3.62
N SER A 31 6.18 -5.53 3.01
CA SER A 31 6.99 -5.12 1.86
C SER A 31 6.13 -4.79 0.64
N LEU A 32 5.06 -5.54 0.40
CA LEU A 32 4.09 -5.29 -0.67
C LEU A 32 3.42 -3.93 -0.46
N CYS A 33 2.91 -3.67 0.75
CA CYS A 33 2.31 -2.38 1.09
C CYS A 33 3.29 -1.24 0.83
N LYS A 34 4.53 -1.33 1.33
CA LYS A 34 5.56 -0.31 1.10
C LYS A 34 5.79 -0.05 -0.39
N LYS A 35 5.88 -1.09 -1.21
CA LYS A 35 6.11 -0.96 -2.65
C LYS A 35 4.93 -0.30 -3.36
N ILE A 36 3.70 -0.64 -2.98
CA ILE A 36 2.50 0.00 -3.51
C ILE A 36 2.46 1.48 -3.13
N SER A 37 2.80 1.84 -1.88
CA SER A 37 2.90 3.24 -1.44
C SER A 37 3.92 4.03 -2.26
N GLU A 38 5.09 3.45 -2.55
CA GLU A 38 6.13 4.08 -3.38
C GLU A 38 5.63 4.33 -4.81
N ILE A 39 4.91 3.38 -5.40
CA ILE A 39 4.33 3.51 -6.75
C ILE A 39 3.26 4.61 -6.76
N ILE A 40 2.38 4.62 -5.75
CA ILE A 40 1.34 5.63 -5.60
C ILE A 40 2.00 7.02 -5.46
N ALA A 41 2.94 7.18 -4.52
CA ALA A 41 3.65 8.44 -4.32
C ALA A 41 4.35 8.93 -5.59
N SER A 42 5.02 8.03 -6.32
CA SER A 42 5.70 8.38 -7.58
C SER A 42 4.69 8.79 -8.67
N ALA A 43 3.57 8.08 -8.80
CA ALA A 43 2.54 8.40 -9.79
C ALA A 43 1.87 9.75 -9.50
N PHE A 44 1.56 10.05 -8.24
CA PHE A 44 1.03 11.34 -7.83
C PHE A 44 2.05 12.47 -7.99
N ALA A 45 3.34 12.22 -7.70
CA ALA A 45 4.42 13.19 -7.93
C ALA A 45 4.56 13.54 -9.42
N MET A 46 4.42 12.56 -10.32
CA MET A 46 4.41 12.80 -11.77
C MET A 46 3.21 13.63 -12.24
N LEU A 47 2.09 13.60 -11.50
CA LEU A 47 0.91 14.43 -11.74
C LEU A 47 1.00 15.81 -11.06
N GLY A 48 2.10 16.11 -10.37
CA GLY A 48 2.29 17.37 -9.63
C GLY A 48 1.44 17.47 -8.36
N ILE A 49 0.87 16.36 -7.89
CA ILE A 49 0.03 16.31 -6.70
C ILE A 49 0.88 15.89 -5.51
N GLN A 50 0.88 16.71 -4.46
CA GLN A 50 1.61 16.42 -3.24
C GLN A 50 0.81 15.43 -2.40
N VAL A 51 1.29 14.19 -2.30
CA VAL A 51 0.65 13.16 -1.46
C VAL A 51 1.02 13.44 0.00
N PRO A 52 0.04 13.43 0.93
CA PRO A 52 0.34 13.57 2.35
C PRO A 52 1.20 12.40 2.86
N GLU A 53 2.06 12.68 3.84
CA GLU A 53 3.00 11.72 4.47
C GLU A 53 2.28 10.54 5.16
N ARG A 54 0.97 10.65 5.37
CA ARG A 54 0.08 9.58 5.81
C ARG A 54 -1.15 9.57 4.90
N MET A 55 -1.37 8.44 4.22
CA MET A 55 -2.68 8.11 3.63
C MET A 55 -3.63 7.60 4.71
#